data_AF-A0A1G7H6W3-F1
#
_entry.id   AF-A0A1G7H6W3-F1
#
_cell.length_a   1.000
_cell.length_b   1.000
_cell.length_c   1.000
_cell.angle_alpha   90.00
_cell.angle_beta   90.00
_cell.angle_gamma   90.00
#
_symmetry.space_group_name_H-M   'P 1'
#
loop_
_entity.id
_entity.type
_entity.pdbx_description
1 polymer ?
#
loop_
_entity_poly.entity_id
_entity_poly.type
_entity_poly.pdbx_seq_one_letter_code
_entity_poly.pdbx_strand_id
1 'polypeptide(L)'
;RLRYRRLKTEDSGGVLIDIPIHPELQAVIDACPDQAFTFLETAGGKSRSPNGLGNKMRKWCDEAGLPKCTSHGLRRAIARRLAEAGAPPHEIMAVTGHRTLAEVMRYTQDVNRPALATDAITRLR
;
A
#
# COMPACT_ATOMS: atom_id res chain seq x y z
N ARG A 1 10.92 -5.97 -8.29
CA ARG A 1 11.01 -4.81 -7.35
C ARG A 1 10.32 -3.61 -8.02
N LEU A 2 9.66 -2.72 -7.26
CA LEU A 2 8.95 -1.55 -7.80
C LEU A 2 9.61 -0.25 -7.32
N ARG A 3 9.90 0.65 -8.26
CA ARG A 3 10.47 1.97 -8.00
C ARG A 3 9.64 3.06 -8.66
N TYR A 4 9.08 3.99 -7.90
CA TYR A 4 8.23 5.06 -8.44
C TYR A 4 8.13 6.29 -7.54
N ARG A 5 7.77 7.44 -8.11
CA ARG A 5 7.30 8.63 -7.38
C ARG A 5 5.81 8.84 -7.67
N ARG A 6 5.07 9.34 -6.68
CA ARG A 6 3.63 9.60 -6.84
C ARG A 6 3.43 10.88 -7.63
N LEU A 7 2.65 10.81 -8.71
CA LEU A 7 2.26 11.95 -9.54
C LEU A 7 1.68 13.10 -8.69
N LYS A 8 0.78 12.80 -7.74
CA LYS A 8 0.17 13.80 -6.85
C LYS A 8 1.19 14.65 -6.04
N THR A 9 2.44 14.21 -5.95
CA THR A 9 3.48 14.89 -5.19
C THR A 9 4.65 15.35 -6.06
N GLU A 10 4.49 15.37 -7.38
CA GLU A 10 5.56 15.72 -8.31
C GLU A 10 6.13 17.13 -8.05
N ASP A 11 5.26 18.13 -7.88
CA ASP A 11 5.65 19.53 -7.63
C ASP A 11 6.35 19.75 -6.30
N SER A 12 6.17 18.83 -5.35
CA SER A 12 6.71 18.95 -3.98
C SER A 12 7.92 18.05 -3.74
N GLY A 13 8.53 17.50 -4.80
CA GLY A 13 9.67 16.59 -4.69
C GLY A 13 9.32 15.26 -4.03
N GLY A 14 8.16 14.67 -4.39
CA GLY A 14 7.59 13.43 -3.85
C GLY A 14 8.61 12.33 -3.50
N VAL A 15 8.39 11.59 -2.42
CA VAL A 15 9.31 10.54 -1.96
C VAL A 15 9.45 9.44 -3.02
N LEU A 16 10.68 9.03 -3.30
CA LEU A 16 10.95 7.84 -4.11
C LEU A 16 10.58 6.60 -3.29
N ILE A 17 9.58 5.85 -3.76
CA ILE A 17 9.22 4.57 -3.18
C ILE A 17 10.00 3.50 -3.93
N ASP A 18 10.71 2.66 -3.19
CA ASP A 18 11.54 1.60 -3.76
C ASP A 18 11.43 0.32 -2.90
N ILE A 19 10.49 -0.54 -3.28
CA ILE A 19 10.02 -1.68 -2.47
C ILE A 19 10.13 -3.00 -3.24
N PRO A 20 10.41 -4.13 -2.57
CA PRO A 20 10.26 -5.45 -3.19
C PRO A 20 8.81 -5.68 -3.62
N ILE A 21 8.62 -6.49 -4.66
CA ILE A 21 7.27 -6.93 -5.06
C ILE A 21 6.89 -8.09 -4.14
N HIS A 22 5.72 -8.01 -3.50
CA HIS A 22 5.20 -9.13 -2.72
C HIS A 22 4.91 -10.32 -3.65
N PRO A 23 5.21 -11.58 -3.27
CA PRO A 23 5.00 -12.74 -4.15
C PRO A 23 3.59 -12.85 -4.73
N GLU A 24 2.55 -12.55 -3.94
CA GLU A 24 1.16 -12.53 -4.45
C GLU A 24 0.94 -11.48 -5.53
N LEU A 25 1.55 -10.29 -5.39
CA LEU A 25 1.46 -9.26 -6.43
C LEU A 25 2.22 -9.70 -7.70
N GLN A 26 3.37 -10.36 -7.54
CA GLN A 26 4.12 -10.89 -8.68
C GLN A 26 3.27 -11.92 -9.44
N ALA A 27 2.66 -12.88 -8.74
CA ALA A 27 1.80 -13.89 -9.36
C ALA A 27 0.61 -13.27 -10.12
N VAL A 28 0.01 -12.20 -9.61
CA VAL A 28 -1.08 -11.48 -10.30
C VAL A 28 -0.57 -10.76 -11.55
N ILE A 29 0.62 -10.14 -11.48
CA ILE A 29 1.25 -9.49 -12.63
C ILE A 29 1.60 -10.53 -13.71
N ASP A 30 2.16 -11.67 -13.33
CA ASP A 30 2.54 -12.74 -14.25
C ASP A 30 1.32 -13.38 -14.95
N ALA A 31 0.15 -13.32 -14.32
CA ALA A 31 -1.11 -13.79 -14.89
C ALA A 31 -1.80 -12.76 -15.81
N CYS A 32 -1.29 -11.53 -15.89
CA CYS A 32 -1.84 -10.51 -16.77
C CYS A 32 -1.45 -10.80 -18.24
N PRO A 33 -2.34 -10.55 -19.22
CA PRO A 33 -2.00 -10.74 -20.63
C PRO A 33 -0.84 -9.85 -21.07
N ASP A 34 0.14 -10.42 -21.78
CA ASP A 34 1.31 -9.69 -22.32
C ASP A 34 0.92 -8.55 -23.29
N GLN A 35 -0.29 -8.61 -23.84
CA GLN A 35 -0.81 -7.68 -24.84
C GLN A 35 -1.56 -6.49 -24.22
N ALA A 36 -1.68 -6.43 -22.89
CA ALA A 36 -2.37 -5.34 -22.21
C ALA A 36 -1.65 -4.01 -22.45
N PHE A 37 -2.39 -2.97 -22.85
CA PHE A 37 -1.83 -1.64 -23.07
C PHE A 37 -1.36 -1.00 -21.75
N THR A 38 -2.04 -1.32 -20.64
CA THR A 38 -1.63 -0.95 -19.28
C THR A 38 -2.06 -2.02 -18.27
N PHE A 39 -1.42 -2.08 -17.10
CA PHE A 39 -1.84 -2.93 -15.98
C PHE A 39 -3.28 -2.66 -15.51
N LEU A 40 -3.81 -1.47 -15.76
CA LEU A 40 -5.16 -1.06 -15.35
C LEU A 40 -6.04 -0.83 -16.57
N GLU A 41 -6.25 -1.88 -17.36
CA GLU A 41 -7.08 -1.81 -18.54
C GLU A 41 -8.58 -1.79 -18.20
N THR A 42 -9.36 -1.17 -19.07
CA THR A 42 -10.82 -1.28 -19.12
C THR A 42 -11.22 -2.40 -20.08
N ALA A 43 -12.46 -2.88 -20.00
CA ALA A 43 -12.96 -3.91 -20.92
C ALA A 43 -12.89 -3.51 -22.41
N GLY A 44 -12.75 -2.22 -22.70
CA GLY A 44 -12.62 -1.68 -24.05
C GLY A 44 -11.18 -1.39 -24.49
N GLY A 45 -10.16 -1.99 -23.86
CA GLY A 45 -8.77 -1.86 -24.32
C GLY A 45 -8.08 -0.53 -23.96
N LYS A 46 -8.68 0.28 -23.09
CA LYS A 46 -8.18 1.63 -22.74
C LYS A 46 -7.68 1.70 -21.30
N SER A 47 -6.74 2.60 -21.03
CA SER A 47 -6.29 2.91 -19.67
C SER A 47 -7.44 3.38 -18.78
N ARG A 48 -7.52 2.84 -17.57
CA ARG A 48 -8.54 3.22 -16.59
C ARG A 48 -8.18 4.54 -15.91
N SER A 49 -9.16 5.43 -15.80
CA SER A 49 -9.00 6.67 -15.02
C SER A 49 -8.96 6.40 -13.50
N PRO A 50 -8.37 7.30 -12.69
CA PRO A 50 -8.39 7.16 -11.23
C PRO A 50 -9.80 7.00 -10.65
N ASN A 51 -10.76 7.79 -11.13
CA ASN A 51 -12.16 7.69 -10.71
C ASN A 51 -12.79 6.36 -11.15
N GLY A 52 -12.47 5.90 -12.37
CA GLY A 52 -12.93 4.61 -12.88
C GLY A 52 -12.41 3.42 -12.07
N LEU A 53 -11.18 3.51 -11.54
CA LEU A 53 -10.64 2.51 -10.60
C LEU A 53 -11.38 2.59 -9.26
N GLY A 54 -11.59 3.79 -8.71
CA GLY A 54 -12.33 3.97 -7.47
C GLY A 54 -13.72 3.35 -7.52
N ASN A 55 -14.48 3.61 -8.58
CA ASN A 55 -15.82 3.05 -8.78
C ASN A 55 -15.79 1.52 -8.89
N LYS A 56 -14.80 0.95 -9.58
CA LYS A 56 -14.69 -0.51 -9.70
C LYS A 56 -14.29 -1.16 -8.37
N MET A 57 -13.39 -0.55 -7.61
CA MET A 57 -13.04 -1.00 -6.26
C MET A 57 -14.24 -1.00 -5.31
N ARG A 58 -15.12 0.00 -5.39
CA ARG A 58 -16.37 0.02 -4.61
C ARG A 58 -17.24 -1.19 -4.94
N LYS A 59 -17.47 -1.46 -6.22
CA LYS A 59 -18.24 -2.65 -6.65
C LYS A 59 -17.63 -3.95 -6.13
N TRP A 60 -16.32 -4.13 -6.23
CA TRP A 60 -15.64 -5.31 -5.68
C TRP A 60 -15.77 -5.42 -4.16
N CYS A 61 -15.72 -4.29 -3.44
CA CYS A 61 -15.96 -4.31 -2.01
C CYS A 61 -17.42 -4.67 -1.67
N ASP A 62 -18.40 -4.27 -2.48
CA ASP A 62 -19.81 -4.66 -2.30
C ASP A 62 -20.01 -6.16 -2.57
N GLU A 63 -19.47 -6.67 -3.67
CA GLU A 63 -19.47 -8.09 -4.05
C GLU A 63 -18.83 -8.98 -2.96
N ALA A 64 -17.80 -8.46 -2.28
CA ALA A 64 -17.13 -9.15 -1.17
C ALA A 64 -17.81 -8.96 0.21
N GLY A 65 -18.93 -8.24 0.30
CA GLY A 65 -19.60 -7.98 1.58
C GLY A 65 -18.84 -7.02 2.51
N LEU A 66 -18.03 -6.12 1.95
CA LEU A 66 -17.17 -5.16 2.67
C LEU A 66 -17.68 -3.71 2.51
N PRO A 67 -18.83 -3.33 3.10
CA PRO A 67 -19.45 -2.02 2.85
C PRO A 67 -18.60 -0.84 3.35
N LYS A 68 -17.78 -1.06 4.39
CA LYS A 68 -16.94 0.00 5.00
C LYS A 68 -15.56 0.15 4.34
N CYS A 69 -15.23 -0.66 3.34
CA CYS A 69 -13.92 -0.67 2.70
C CYS A 69 -13.90 0.17 1.40
N THR A 70 -12.78 0.84 1.15
CA THR A 70 -12.54 1.62 -0.08
C THR A 70 -11.08 1.49 -0.50
N SER A 71 -10.75 1.88 -1.73
CA SER A 71 -9.37 1.91 -2.22
C SER A 71 -8.44 2.78 -1.36
N HIS A 72 -8.96 3.90 -0.82
CA HIS A 72 -8.21 4.77 0.08
C HIS A 72 -7.76 4.04 1.36
N GLY A 73 -8.58 3.09 1.84
CA GLY A 73 -8.31 2.30 3.03
C GLY A 73 -7.10 1.36 2.88
N LEU A 74 -6.70 0.98 1.66
CA LEU A 74 -5.64 -0.02 1.45
C LEU A 74 -4.27 0.45 1.93
N ARG A 75 -3.92 1.73 1.70
CA ARG A 75 -2.63 2.28 2.19
C ARG A 75 -2.60 2.34 3.72
N ARG A 76 -3.73 2.67 4.35
CA ARG A 76 -3.87 2.63 5.80
C ARG A 76 -3.80 1.19 6.32
N ALA A 77 -4.40 0.25 5.61
CA ALA A 77 -4.40 -1.16 5.98
C ALA A 77 -3.00 -1.75 5.97
N ILE A 78 -2.19 -1.50 4.94
CA ILE A 78 -0.79 -1.98 4.91
C ILE A 78 0.06 -1.33 6.01
N ALA A 79 -0.11 -0.03 6.29
CA ALA A 79 0.59 0.64 7.38
C ALA A 79 0.26 -0.02 8.74
N ARG A 80 -1.02 -0.28 8.98
CA ARG A 80 -1.49 -0.96 10.19
C ARG A 80 -0.98 -2.40 10.29
N ARG A 81 -1.07 -3.19 9.22
CA ARG A 81 -0.59 -4.58 9.20
C ARG A 81 0.91 -4.68 9.47
N LEU A 82 1.72 -3.78 8.91
CA LEU A 82 3.15 -3.72 9.20
C LEU A 82 3.41 -3.38 10.67
N ALA A 83 2.65 -2.45 11.23
CA ALA A 83 2.78 -2.06 12.63
C ALA A 83 2.37 -3.20 13.59
N GLU A 84 1.28 -3.90 13.29
CA GLU A 84 0.84 -5.10 14.00
C GLU A 84 1.87 -6.24 13.90
N ALA A 85 2.63 -6.31 12.79
CA ALA A 85 3.76 -7.22 12.61
C ALA A 85 5.08 -6.73 13.26
N GLY A 86 5.04 -5.66 14.07
CA GLY A 86 6.22 -5.14 14.78
C GLY A 86 7.20 -4.36 13.91
N ALA A 87 6.80 -3.93 12.71
CA ALA A 87 7.64 -3.06 11.88
C ALA A 87 7.78 -1.69 12.55
N PRO A 88 9.02 -1.17 12.73
CA PRO A 88 9.23 0.15 13.27
C PRO A 88 8.68 1.23 12.33
N PRO A 89 8.31 2.41 12.85
CA PRO A 89 7.66 3.46 12.06
C PRO A 89 8.41 3.88 10.79
N HIS A 90 9.75 3.87 10.80
CA HIS A 90 10.57 4.23 9.64
C HIS A 90 10.52 3.18 8.52
N GLU A 91 10.43 1.89 8.84
CA GLU A 91 10.20 0.83 7.84
C GLU A 91 8.82 1.01 7.20
N ILE A 92 7.80 1.32 8.01
CA ILE A 92 6.46 1.61 7.52
C ILE A 92 6.48 2.83 6.59
N MET A 93 7.20 3.90 6.96
CA MET A 93 7.38 5.09 6.09
C MET A 93 8.03 4.71 4.76
N ALA A 94 9.06 3.86 4.75
CA ALA A 94 9.73 3.43 3.53
C ALA A 94 8.78 2.68 2.57
N VAL A 95 7.89 1.83 3.12
CA VAL A 95 6.89 1.11 2.31
C VAL A 95 5.76 2.04 1.84
N THR A 96 5.30 2.92 2.71
CA THR A 96 4.07 3.71 2.49
C THR A 96 4.33 5.10 1.91
N GLY A 97 5.58 5.53 1.78
CA GLY A 97 6.00 6.82 1.22
C GLY A 97 5.49 8.04 1.99
N HIS A 98 5.23 7.91 3.30
CA HIS A 98 4.93 9.06 4.17
C HIS A 98 6.20 9.86 4.45
N ARG A 99 6.09 11.18 4.52
CA ARG A 99 7.26 12.07 4.75
C ARG A 99 7.55 12.25 6.23
N THR A 100 6.51 12.18 7.06
CA THR A 100 6.62 12.47 8.48
C THR A 100 6.21 11.26 9.31
N LEU A 101 6.81 11.13 10.50
CA LEU A 101 6.40 10.13 11.47
C LEU A 101 4.97 10.35 11.95
N ALA A 102 4.52 11.60 12.06
CA ALA A 102 3.17 11.93 12.52
C ALA A 102 2.08 11.28 11.64
N GLU A 103 2.28 11.24 10.32
CA GLU A 103 1.36 10.58 9.39
C GLU A 103 1.26 9.08 9.64
N VAL A 104 2.39 8.41 9.93
CA VAL A 104 2.42 6.97 10.23
C VAL A 104 1.87 6.68 11.62
N MET A 105 2.20 7.50 12.62
CA MET A 105 1.74 7.32 14.00
C MET A 105 0.23 7.27 14.11
N ARG A 106 -0.51 8.01 13.28
CA ARG A 106 -1.98 7.94 13.21
C ARG A 106 -2.51 6.52 12.93
N TYR A 107 -1.68 5.65 12.37
CA TYR A 107 -2.03 4.26 12.03
C TYR A 107 -1.39 3.23 12.95
N THR A 108 -0.43 3.63 13.79
CA THR A 108 0.37 2.73 14.64
C THR A 108 0.25 3.02 16.13
N GLN A 109 -0.59 3.99 16.54
CA GLN A 109 -0.77 4.39 17.94
C GLN A 109 -1.33 3.27 18.82
N ASP A 110 -2.10 2.34 18.25
CA ASP A 110 -2.76 1.24 18.98
C ASP A 110 -1.91 -0.04 19.06
N VAL A 111 -0.64 -0.01 18.67
CA VAL A 111 0.22 -1.21 18.68
C VAL A 111 0.68 -1.55 20.11
N ASN A 112 0.70 -2.84 20.44
CA ASN A 112 1.07 -3.39 21.74
C ASN A 112 2.53 -3.02 22.14
N ARG A 113 2.69 -2.05 23.04
CA ARG A 113 3.99 -1.51 23.48
C ARG A 113 4.93 -2.56 24.11
N PRO A 114 4.48 -3.46 25.01
CA PRO A 114 5.29 -4.57 25.52
C PRO A 114 5.89 -5.48 24.43
N ALA A 115 5.10 -5.83 23.41
CA ALA A 115 5.58 -6.67 22.30
C ALA A 115 6.68 -5.95 21.51
N LEU A 116 6.48 -4.67 21.17
CA LEU A 116 7.47 -3.85 20.49
C LEU A 116 8.78 -3.73 21.27
N ALA A 117 8.72 -3.59 22.59
CA ALA A 117 9.92 -3.55 23.43
C ALA A 117 10.71 -4.87 23.37
N THR A 118 9.99 -6.00 23.39
CA THR A 118 10.60 -7.34 23.29
C THR A 118 11.29 -7.54 21.94
N ASP A 119 10.62 -7.20 20.84
CA ASP A 119 11.18 -7.30 19.48
C ASP A 119 12.40 -6.39 19.31
N ALA A 120 12.33 -5.15 19.79
CA ALA A 120 13.42 -4.20 19.69
C ALA A 120 14.69 -4.69 20.41
N ILE A 121 14.56 -5.22 21.63
CA ILE A 121 15.69 -5.80 22.38
C ILE A 121 16.18 -7.09 21.73
N THR A 122 15.28 -7.92 21.19
CA THR A 122 15.66 -9.17 20.50
C THR A 122 16.52 -8.90 19.27
N ARG A 123 16.24 -7.83 18.51
CA ARG A 123 17.03 -7.41 17.34
C ARG A 123 18.43 -6.88 17.66
N LEU A 124 18.72 -6.55 18.91
CA LEU A 124 20.07 -6.12 19.35
C LEU A 124 21.02 -7.31 19.59
N ARG A 125 20.51 -8.54 19.54
CA ARG A 125 21.30 -9.77 19.75
C ARG A 125 21.95 -10.27 18.49
#